data_AF-A0AAW9KFR3-F1
#
_entry.id   AF-A0AAW9KFR3-F1
#
_cell.length_a   1.000
_cell.length_b   1.000
_cell.length_c   1.000
_cell.angle_alpha   90.00
_cell.angle_beta   90.00
_cell.angle_gamma   90.00
#
_symmetry.space_group_name_H-M   'P 1'
#
loop_
_entity.id
_entity.type
_entity.pdbx_description
1 polymer ?
#
loop_
_entity_poly.entity_id
_entity_poly.type
_entity_poly.pdbx_seq_one_letter_code
_entity_poly.pdbx_strand_id
1 'polypeptide(L)' 'LESLRRINRSVVFNQDELKTIAYARVSSHDQQDDLIRQVQVLELYCAKCGFNYEVIQDLGSGMNYYKKGLTKL' A
#
# COMPACT_ATOMS: atom_id res chain seq x y z
N LEU A 1 -13.16 7.26 -5.15
CA LEU A 1 -12.75 6.51 -6.36
C LEU A 1 -12.18 7.42 -7.46
N GLU A 2 -12.53 8.71 -7.53
CA GLU A 2 -11.95 9.65 -8.52
C GLU A 2 -10.47 10.02 -8.31
N SER A 3 -9.95 9.92 -7.08
CA SER A 3 -8.56 10.26 -6.75
C SER A 3 -7.50 9.36 -7.40
N LEU A 4 -7.87 8.19 -7.90
CA LEU A 4 -6.96 7.26 -8.59
C LEU A 4 -6.75 7.58 -10.08
N ARG A 5 -7.49 8.55 -10.64
CA ARG A 5 -7.39 8.91 -12.08
C ARG A 5 -6.06 9.56 -12.48
N ARG A 6 -5.24 9.98 -11.51
CA ARG A 6 -3.98 10.72 -11.71
C ARG A 6 -2.71 9.89 -11.50
N ILE A 7 -2.81 8.57 -11.35
CA ILE A 7 -1.62 7.71 -11.34
C ILE A 7 -1.05 7.69 -12.77
N ASN A 8 0.22 8.07 -12.89
CA ASN A 8 0.92 8.23 -14.16
C ASN A 8 0.84 6.91 -14.95
N ARG A 9 0.20 6.92 -16.12
CA ARG A 9 -0.14 5.69 -16.88
C ARG A 9 1.07 5.02 -17.56
N SER A 10 2.26 5.60 -17.40
CA SER A 10 3.51 5.19 -18.04
C SER A 10 4.44 4.38 -17.14
N VAL A 11 3.97 3.92 -15.97
CA VAL A 11 4.75 3.01 -15.12
C VAL A 11 4.76 1.63 -15.77
N VAL A 12 5.93 1.24 -16.27
CA VAL A 12 6.19 -0.13 -16.74
C VAL A 12 6.58 -0.95 -15.53
N PHE A 13 5.74 -1.92 -15.17
CA PHE A 13 6.07 -2.90 -14.15
C PHE A 13 6.90 -4.01 -14.80
N ASN A 14 8.04 -4.36 -14.19
CA ASN A 14 8.77 -5.54 -14.61
C ASN A 14 7.91 -6.77 -14.36
N GLN A 15 7.78 -7.63 -15.35
CA GLN A 15 7.23 -8.97 -15.19
C GLN A 15 8.35 -9.88 -14.67
N ASP A 16 8.73 -9.68 -13.42
CA ASP A 16 9.48 -10.68 -12.67
C ASP A 16 8.51 -11.53 -11.82
N GLU A 17 9.02 -12.63 -11.25
CA GLU A 17 8.24 -13.47 -10.34
C GLU A 17 8.20 -12.92 -8.91
N LEU A 18 8.66 -11.68 -8.69
CA LEU A 18 8.70 -11.08 -7.36
C LEU A 18 7.30 -10.65 -6.94
N LYS A 19 7.10 -10.65 -5.62
CA LYS A 19 5.83 -10.21 -5.04
C LYS A 19 5.82 -8.69 -4.89
N THR A 20 4.78 -8.04 -5.38
CA THR A 20 4.52 -6.61 -5.17
C THR A 20 4.07 -6.37 -3.73
N ILE A 21 4.67 -5.42 -3.03
CA ILE A 21 4.24 -5.08 -1.66
C ILE A 21 3.34 -3.84 -1.66
N ALA A 22 2.11 -4.01 -1.17
CA ALA A 22 1.16 -2.94 -0.93
C ALA A 22 1.28 -2.48 0.53
N TYR A 23 1.95 -1.35 0.77
CA TYR A 23 2.19 -0.83 2.11
C TYR A 23 1.26 0.33 2.46
N ALA A 24 0.56 0.24 3.60
CA ALA A 24 -0.30 1.29 4.14
C ALA A 24 0.10 1.66 5.57
N ARG A 25 -0.04 2.93 5.95
CA ARG A 25 0.27 3.37 7.31
C ARG A 25 -0.51 4.61 7.73
N VAL A 26 -0.93 4.64 8.99
CA VAL A 26 -1.48 5.84 9.65
C VAL A 26 -0.74 6.15 10.94
N SER A 27 -0.86 7.38 11.44
CA SER A 27 -0.02 7.88 12.54
C SER A 27 -0.57 7.55 13.92
N SER A 28 -1.88 7.47 14.08
CA SER A 28 -2.56 7.22 15.35
C SER A 28 -3.71 6.22 15.24
N HIS A 29 -4.09 5.60 16.35
CA HIS A 29 -5.18 4.62 16.42
C HIS A 29 -6.52 5.21 15.95
N ASP A 30 -6.77 6.49 16.19
CA ASP A 30 -8.00 7.17 15.76
C ASP A 30 -8.18 7.19 14.23
N GLN A 31 -7.11 6.90 13.48
CA GLN A 31 -7.10 6.83 12.00
C GLN A 31 -7.24 5.39 11.49
N GLN A 32 -7.65 4.43 12.33
CA GLN A 32 -7.74 3.02 11.95
C GLN A 32 -8.73 2.77 10.80
N ASP A 33 -9.85 3.49 10.75
CA ASP A 33 -10.81 3.38 9.66
C ASP A 33 -10.21 3.86 8.32
N ASP A 34 -9.39 4.92 8.37
CA ASP A 34 -8.64 5.39 7.22
C ASP A 34 -7.60 4.36 6.76
N LEU A 35 -6.95 3.65 7.69
CA LEU A 35 -6.01 2.57 7.36
C LEU A 35 -6.71 1.44 6.62
N ILE A 36 -7.88 1.00 7.10
CA ILE A 36 -8.69 -0.04 6.44
C ILE A 36 -9.07 0.41 5.03
N ARG A 37 -9.48 1.67 4.87
CA ARG A 37 -9.86 2.22 3.57
C ARG A 37 -8.66 2.33 2.61
N GLN A 38 -7.47 2.65 3.12
CA GLN A 38 -6.22 2.66 2.34
C GLN A 38 -5.86 1.25 1.86
N VAL A 39 -5.94 0.25 2.74
CA VAL A 39 -5.69 -1.16 2.41
C VAL A 39 -6.62 -1.62 1.29
N GLN A 40 -7.94 -1.40 1.41
CA GLN A 40 -8.91 -1.79 0.38
C GLN A 40 -8.62 -1.14 -0.98
N VAL A 41 -8.19 0.12 -1.00
CA VAL A 41 -7.82 0.82 -2.24
C VAL A 41 -6.59 0.19 -2.89
N LEU A 42 -5.58 -0.17 -2.09
CA LEU A 42 -4.38 -0.84 -2.59
C LEU A 42 -4.70 -2.24 -3.13
N GLU A 43 -5.48 -3.03 -2.40
CA GLU A 43 -5.92 -4.36 -2.83
C GLU A 43 -6.68 -4.30 -4.16
N LEU A 44 -7.64 -3.37 -4.29
CA LEU A 44 -8.37 -3.17 -5.54
C LEU A 44 -7.44 -2.80 -6.70
N TYR A 45 -6.45 -1.94 -6.45
CA TYR A 45 -5.50 -1.52 -7.48
C TYR A 45 -4.62 -2.68 -7.92
N CYS A 46 -4.02 -3.40 -6.97
CA CYS A 46 -3.16 -4.55 -7.26
C CYS A 46 -3.93 -5.66 -7.98
N ALA A 47 -5.16 -5.97 -7.55
CA ALA A 47 -6.02 -6.93 -8.22
C ALA A 47 -6.37 -6.49 -9.66
N LYS A 48 -6.70 -5.22 -9.87
CA LYS A 48 -7.00 -4.68 -11.20
C LYS A 48 -5.79 -4.71 -12.15
N CYS A 49 -4.59 -4.53 -11.61
CA CYS A 49 -3.35 -4.61 -12.36
C CYS A 49 -2.83 -6.04 -12.57
N GLY A 50 -3.44 -7.05 -11.92
CA GLY A 50 -3.02 -8.44 -12.02
C GLY A 50 -1.71 -8.75 -11.29
N PHE A 51 -1.37 -7.98 -10.26
CA PHE A 51 -0.14 -8.21 -9.50
C PHE A 51 -0.28 -9.43 -8.59
N ASN A 52 0.82 -10.16 -8.40
CA ASN A 52 1.01 -11.03 -7.24
C ASN A 52 1.47 -10.15 -6.07
N TYR A 53 0.62 -9.95 -5.05
CA TYR A 53 0.89 -8.95 -4.02
C TYR A 53 0.69 -9.42 -2.58
N GLU A 54 1.33 -8.71 -1.65
CA GLU A 54 1.13 -8.84 -0.20
C GLU A 54 0.89 -7.47 0.41
N VAL A 55 -0.09 -7.39 1.32
CA VAL A 55 -0.39 -6.16 2.05
C VAL A 55 0.39 -6.14 3.35
N ILE A 56 1.07 -5.03 3.61
CA ILE A 56 1.69 -4.73 4.90
C ILE A 56 1.08 -3.44 5.43
N GLN A 57 0.69 -3.46 6.70
CA GLN A 57 0.12 -2.29 7.36
C GLN A 57 0.90 -1.94 8.62
N ASP A 58 1.05 -0.65 8.89
CA ASP A 58 1.66 -0.16 10.11
C ASP A 58 0.81 0.92 10.77
N LEU A 59 0.93 0.98 12.09
CA LEU A 59 0.35 2.05 12.90
C LEU A 59 1.44 2.78 13.66
N GLY A 60 1.56 4.08 13.44
CA GLY A 60 2.40 5.00 14.19
C GLY A 60 3.10 6.03 13.30
N SER A 61 3.64 7.06 13.97
CA SER A 61 4.22 8.27 13.35
C SER A 61 5.06 8.01 12.10
N GLY A 62 4.80 8.86 11.10
CA GLY A 62 5.57 9.08 9.87
C GLY A 62 7.08 8.89 10.02
N MET A 63 7.63 9.45 11.09
CA MET A 63 9.08 9.58 11.33
C MET A 63 9.73 8.38 12.02
N ASN A 64 8.96 7.37 12.43
CA ASN A 64 9.52 6.13 12.96
C ASN A 64 9.84 5.15 11.83
N TYR A 65 11.14 5.01 11.52
CA TYR A 65 11.63 4.11 10.47
C TYR A 65 11.80 2.65 10.92
N TYR A 66 11.60 2.35 12.21
CA TYR A 66 11.74 1.02 12.81
C TYR A 66 10.39 0.30 12.96
N LYS A 67 9.40 0.68 12.15
CA LYS A 67 8.12 0.01 12.13
C LYS A 67 8.26 -1.38 11.54
N LYS A 68 7.57 -2.36 12.14
CA LYS A 68 7.74 -3.78 11.80
C LYS A 68 7.43 -4.06 10.33
N GLY A 69 6.39 -3.43 9.78
CA GLY A 69 6.06 -3.55 8.38
C GLY A 69 7.12 -2.89 7.49
N LEU A 70 7.52 -1.66 7.80
CA LEU A 70 8.58 -0.95 7.06
C LEU A 70 9.92 -1.70 7.06
N THR A 71 10.33 -2.29 8.19
CA THR A 71 11.59 -3.07 8.29
C THR A 71 11.51 -4.43 7.58
N LYS A 72 10.30 -4.90 7.23
CA LYS A 72 10.09 -6.13 6.46
C LYS A 72 10.20 -5.91 4.95
N LEU A 73 10.14 -4.65 4.48
CA LEU A 73 10.39 -4.27 3.08
C LEU A 73 11.88 -4.41 2.73
#